data_AF-A0A7X3FQS0-F1
#
_entry.id   AF-A0A7X3FQS0-F1
#
_cell.length_a   1.000
_cell.length_b   1.000
_cell.length_c   1.000
_cell.angle_alpha   90.00
_cell.angle_beta   90.00
_cell.angle_gamma   90.00
#
_symmetry.space_group_name_H-M   'P 1'
#
loop_
_entity.id
_entity.type
_entity.pdbx_description
1 polymer ?
#
loop_
_entity_poly.entity_id
_entity_poly.type
_entity_poly.pdbx_seq_one_letter_code
_entity_poly.pdbx_strand_id
1 'polypeptide(L)'
;MTDTPDWLDGLDETELVIEGRLTNERKDTSPQHLLPLALLQHTIGMDGVKRLHDTENFCAIVVTPSPDWTLPLMHLLKPWSWDFVQARVKPLRPSQIADDTSSLRTMDALAMGGRVLGIGHDPERLLPSSMRTAADLIVRLPPPNGEVIGAVIRRMFGRTLKTIPNDIVAGLEFDEIVACLRPGTSPSQCVERLKKAVASKRSSSPITQGVPAIHDLHGYGAAKEWALTANVRKWMEAHDIEPTFDFPVKCGLIYPRDRVEPLLQMAGPKEELLSTFRKPKLKMPIRRSAYRVMR
;
A
#
# COMPACT_ATOMS: atom_id res chain seq x y z
N MET A 1 -1.19 -38.59 -11.00
CA MET A 1 -1.46 -37.35 -11.77
C MET A 1 -2.23 -36.45 -10.84
N THR A 2 -1.55 -35.52 -10.19
CA THR A 2 -2.17 -34.54 -9.29
C THR A 2 -2.67 -33.38 -10.14
N ASP A 3 -3.99 -33.26 -10.24
CA ASP A 3 -4.64 -32.08 -10.82
C ASP A 3 -4.21 -30.84 -10.05
N THR A 4 -3.45 -29.99 -10.73
CA THR A 4 -3.10 -28.67 -10.24
C THR A 4 -4.28 -27.78 -10.65
N PRO A 5 -5.06 -27.21 -9.72
CA PRO A 5 -6.27 -26.51 -10.10
C PRO A 5 -5.96 -25.20 -10.83
N ASP A 6 -6.62 -25.06 -11.97
CA ASP A 6 -6.51 -24.10 -13.09
C ASP A 6 -6.75 -22.61 -12.75
N TRP A 7 -6.56 -22.20 -11.48
CA TRP A 7 -6.78 -20.81 -11.02
C TRP A 7 -5.48 -20.01 -10.85
N LEU A 8 -4.33 -20.58 -11.22
CA LEU A 8 -3.02 -19.92 -11.24
C LEU A 8 -2.81 -19.00 -12.47
N ASP A 9 -3.72 -19.00 -13.44
CA ASP A 9 -3.56 -18.36 -14.76
C ASP A 9 -3.72 -16.81 -14.77
N GLY A 10 -3.50 -16.17 -13.62
CA GLY A 10 -3.57 -14.71 -13.46
C GLY A 10 -2.49 -14.10 -12.56
N LEU A 11 -1.58 -14.92 -12.02
CA LEU A 11 -0.38 -14.48 -11.33
C LEU A 11 0.79 -14.68 -12.28
N ASP A 12 1.03 -13.67 -13.11
CA ASP A 12 2.20 -13.50 -13.98
C ASP A 12 3.48 -14.06 -13.35
N GLU A 13 3.91 -15.24 -13.85
CA GLU A 13 5.18 -16.00 -13.88
C GLU A 13 6.42 -15.55 -13.10
N THR A 14 6.29 -14.71 -12.07
CA THR A 14 7.36 -14.31 -11.14
C THR A 14 7.35 -15.13 -9.86
N GLU A 15 6.55 -16.20 -9.82
CA GLU A 15 6.72 -17.38 -8.96
C GLU A 15 8.00 -18.16 -9.37
N LEU A 16 9.11 -17.44 -9.45
CA LEU A 16 10.46 -17.99 -9.47
C LEU A 16 10.64 -18.78 -8.17
N VAL A 17 10.46 -20.10 -8.26
CA VAL A 17 11.46 -21.10 -7.88
C VAL A 17 12.34 -20.67 -6.70
N ILE A 18 11.73 -20.45 -5.53
CA ILE A 18 12.40 -20.53 -4.23
C ILE A 18 11.57 -21.42 -3.31
N GLU A 19 11.05 -22.53 -3.83
CA GLU A 19 10.66 -23.68 -2.99
C GLU A 19 11.89 -24.52 -2.59
N GLY A 20 12.99 -23.83 -2.29
CA GLY A 20 14.16 -24.42 -1.69
C GLY A 20 13.89 -24.70 -0.21
N ARG A 21 13.31 -25.85 0.11
CA ARG A 21 13.55 -26.67 1.31
C ARG A 21 14.06 -25.90 2.57
N LEU A 22 13.35 -24.88 3.02
CA LEU A 22 13.51 -24.40 4.39
C LEU A 22 12.67 -25.35 5.25
N THR A 23 13.31 -26.09 6.16
CA THR A 23 12.59 -26.87 7.17
C THR A 23 11.57 -25.97 7.87
N ASN A 24 10.39 -26.50 8.25
CA ASN A 24 9.33 -25.70 8.90
C ASN A 24 9.88 -24.84 10.06
N GLU A 25 10.83 -25.38 10.83
CA GLU A 25 11.51 -24.67 11.93
C GLU A 25 12.26 -23.39 11.48
N ARG A 26 12.84 -23.36 10.27
CA ARG A 26 13.51 -22.16 9.73
C ARG A 26 12.51 -21.11 9.23
N LYS A 27 11.32 -21.55 8.80
CA LYS A 27 10.26 -20.66 8.30
C LYS A 27 9.70 -19.82 9.44
N ASP A 28 9.51 -20.42 10.62
CA ASP A 28 8.93 -19.78 11.81
C ASP A 28 9.82 -18.69 12.42
N THR A 29 11.13 -18.76 12.17
CA THR A 29 12.11 -17.75 12.64
C THR A 29 12.44 -16.71 11.57
N SER A 30 11.93 -16.87 10.34
CA SER A 30 12.23 -15.94 9.26
C SER A 30 11.59 -14.57 9.54
N PRO A 31 12.29 -13.45 9.25
CA PRO A 31 11.71 -12.10 9.40
C PRO A 31 10.46 -11.91 8.53
N GLN A 32 10.39 -12.58 7.37
CA GLN A 32 9.23 -12.58 6.48
C GLN A 32 7.97 -13.13 7.15
N HIS A 33 8.11 -14.11 8.04
CA HIS A 33 7.01 -14.69 8.79
C HIS A 33 6.75 -13.92 10.09
N LEU A 34 7.82 -13.57 10.82
CA LEU A 34 7.73 -12.92 12.12
C LEU A 34 7.15 -11.51 12.07
N LEU A 35 7.46 -10.74 11.01
CA LEU A 35 7.02 -9.35 10.90
C LEU A 35 5.49 -9.21 10.74
N PRO A 36 4.83 -9.89 9.77
CA PRO A 36 3.37 -9.87 9.69
C PRO A 36 2.70 -10.42 10.94
N LEU A 37 3.27 -11.47 11.55
CA LEU A 37 2.72 -12.09 12.76
C LEU A 37 2.79 -11.14 13.95
N ALA A 38 3.93 -10.48 14.15
CA ALA A 38 4.09 -9.49 15.22
C ALA A 38 3.16 -8.29 15.02
N LEU A 39 2.99 -7.82 13.79
CA LEU A 39 2.07 -6.72 13.49
C LEU A 39 0.62 -7.10 13.77
N LEU A 40 0.19 -8.29 13.34
CA LEU A 40 -1.15 -8.81 13.59
C LEU A 40 -1.41 -8.92 15.10
N GLN A 41 -0.51 -9.57 15.85
CA GLN A 41 -0.62 -9.73 17.30
C GLN A 41 -0.60 -8.40 18.06
N HIS A 42 0.18 -7.43 17.61
CA HIS A 42 0.18 -6.10 18.20
C HIS A 42 -1.16 -5.37 17.98
N THR A 43 -1.80 -5.59 16.82
CA THR A 43 -3.03 -4.89 16.45
C THR A 43 -4.28 -5.45 17.14
N ILE A 44 -4.43 -6.79 17.17
CA ILE A 44 -5.66 -7.44 17.68
C ILE A 44 -5.45 -8.24 18.97
N GLY A 45 -4.23 -8.27 19.50
CA GLY A 45 -3.88 -9.06 20.66
C GLY A 45 -3.87 -10.58 20.38
N MET A 46 -3.55 -11.36 21.42
CA MET A 46 -3.55 -12.82 21.32
C MET A 46 -4.98 -13.38 21.21
N ASP A 47 -5.95 -12.78 21.89
CA ASP A 47 -7.34 -13.22 21.82
C ASP A 47 -7.95 -12.98 20.43
N GLY A 48 -7.61 -11.86 19.79
CA GLY A 48 -8.02 -11.60 18.41
C GLY A 48 -7.40 -12.58 17.42
N VAL A 49 -6.12 -12.92 17.59
CA VAL A 49 -5.47 -13.95 16.77
C VAL A 49 -6.10 -15.32 16.99
N LYS A 50 -6.40 -15.68 18.24
CA LYS A 50 -7.09 -16.93 18.57
C LYS A 50 -8.48 -16.97 17.93
N ARG A 51 -9.24 -15.88 18.03
CA ARG A 51 -10.55 -15.77 17.36
C ARG A 51 -10.41 -15.93 15.85
N LEU A 52 -9.42 -15.28 15.24
CA LEU A 52 -9.16 -15.40 13.80
C LEU A 52 -8.79 -16.83 13.39
N HIS A 53 -8.09 -17.58 14.24
CA HIS A 53 -7.65 -18.95 13.98
C HIS A 53 -8.72 -20.03 14.27
N ASP A 54 -9.45 -19.91 15.37
CA ASP A 54 -10.29 -21.00 15.91
C ASP A 54 -11.78 -20.88 15.59
N THR A 55 -12.27 -19.71 15.13
CA THR A 55 -13.71 -19.51 14.92
C THR A 55 -14.18 -20.24 13.66
N GLU A 56 -15.14 -21.14 13.83
CA GLU A 56 -15.87 -21.82 12.74
C GLU A 56 -16.90 -20.89 12.09
N ASN A 57 -17.26 -21.17 10.82
CA ASN A 57 -18.20 -20.37 10.04
C ASN A 57 -17.95 -18.85 10.15
N PHE A 58 -16.77 -18.43 9.66
CA PHE A 58 -16.21 -17.12 9.98
C PHE A 58 -15.71 -16.42 8.73
N CYS A 59 -16.13 -15.16 8.53
CA CYS A 59 -15.63 -14.29 7.49
C CYS A 59 -14.73 -13.20 8.09
N ALA A 60 -13.45 -13.22 7.73
CA ALA A 60 -12.47 -12.23 8.19
C ALA A 60 -11.94 -11.40 7.02
N ILE A 61 -11.74 -10.10 7.25
CA ILE A 61 -11.03 -9.21 6.34
C ILE A 61 -9.82 -8.62 7.05
N VAL A 62 -8.64 -8.79 6.46
CA VAL A 62 -7.39 -8.17 6.92
C VAL A 62 -6.99 -7.08 5.96
N VAL A 63 -7.09 -5.83 6.43
CA VAL A 63 -6.66 -4.65 5.68
C VAL A 63 -5.19 -4.41 5.94
N THR A 64 -4.39 -4.44 4.89
CA THR A 64 -2.94 -4.35 4.98
C THR A 64 -2.47 -2.89 5.02
N PRO A 65 -1.30 -2.58 5.62
CA PRO A 65 -0.80 -1.20 5.70
C PRO A 65 -0.50 -0.61 4.32
N SER A 66 0.03 -1.46 3.43
CA SER A 66 0.36 -1.13 2.05
C SER A 66 0.26 -2.39 1.16
N PRO A 67 0.27 -2.25 -0.18
CA PRO A 67 -0.03 -3.36 -1.09
C PRO A 67 0.95 -4.53 -1.02
N ASP A 68 2.23 -4.25 -0.77
CA ASP A 68 3.36 -5.17 -0.62
C ASP A 68 3.23 -6.12 0.60
N TRP A 69 2.41 -5.77 1.59
CA TRP A 69 2.12 -6.63 2.75
C TRP A 69 1.11 -7.74 2.48
N THR A 70 0.37 -7.65 1.37
CA THR A 70 -0.73 -8.57 1.04
C THR A 70 -0.27 -10.01 0.92
N LEU A 71 0.80 -10.27 0.14
CA LEU A 71 1.31 -11.63 -0.07
C LEU A 71 1.96 -12.22 1.20
N PRO A 72 2.81 -11.49 1.95
CA PRO A 72 3.32 -11.97 3.23
C PRO A 72 2.22 -12.36 4.23
N LEU A 73 1.17 -11.54 4.35
CA LEU A 73 0.02 -11.85 5.22
C LEU A 73 -0.76 -13.05 4.72
N MET A 74 -0.96 -13.18 3.40
CA MET A 74 -1.57 -14.36 2.81
C MET A 74 -0.76 -15.63 3.15
N HIS A 75 0.57 -15.59 3.00
CA HIS A 75 1.42 -16.73 3.33
C HIS A 75 1.42 -17.08 4.82
N LEU A 76 1.28 -16.09 5.70
CA LEU A 76 1.13 -16.30 7.14
C LEU A 76 -0.21 -16.97 7.49
N LEU A 77 -1.31 -16.49 6.89
CA LEU A 77 -2.67 -16.83 7.30
C LEU A 77 -3.26 -18.04 6.56
N LYS A 78 -2.83 -18.29 5.31
CA LYS A 78 -3.30 -19.41 4.47
C LYS A 78 -3.25 -20.78 5.18
N PRO A 79 -2.25 -21.09 6.02
CA PRO A 79 -2.23 -22.36 6.76
C PRO A 79 -3.34 -22.55 7.80
N TRP A 80 -4.10 -21.51 8.18
CA TRP A 80 -5.10 -21.59 9.26
C TRP A 80 -6.45 -22.17 8.80
N SER A 81 -6.45 -23.22 7.95
CA SER A 81 -7.65 -23.97 7.53
C SER A 81 -8.82 -23.09 7.05
N TRP A 82 -8.58 -22.26 6.03
CA TRP A 82 -9.60 -21.47 5.36
C TRP A 82 -10.19 -22.24 4.17
N ASP A 83 -11.50 -22.22 4.01
CA ASP A 83 -12.19 -22.83 2.86
C ASP A 83 -12.05 -21.96 1.60
N PHE A 84 -12.02 -20.64 1.78
CA PHE A 84 -11.76 -19.70 0.69
C PHE A 84 -10.88 -18.53 1.15
N VAL A 85 -9.80 -18.27 0.41
CA VAL A 85 -8.91 -17.13 0.64
C VAL A 85 -8.85 -16.27 -0.61
N GLN A 86 -9.15 -14.99 -0.46
CA GLN A 86 -8.99 -13.98 -1.51
C GLN A 86 -8.03 -12.90 -1.04
N ALA A 87 -6.82 -12.91 -1.59
CA ALA A 87 -5.86 -11.82 -1.43
C ALA A 87 -5.77 -11.03 -2.75
N ARG A 88 -5.84 -9.70 -2.72
CA ARG A 88 -5.68 -8.86 -3.92
C ARG A 88 -4.83 -7.63 -3.66
N VAL A 89 -3.89 -7.38 -4.58
CA VAL A 89 -3.00 -6.21 -4.57
C VAL A 89 -3.47 -5.15 -5.56
N LYS A 90 -4.10 -5.55 -6.66
CA LYS A 90 -4.57 -4.67 -7.73
C LYS A 90 -6.06 -4.90 -7.98
N PRO A 91 -6.81 -3.86 -8.37
CA PRO A 91 -8.20 -4.03 -8.77
C PRO A 91 -8.28 -4.85 -10.06
N LEU A 92 -9.40 -5.56 -10.24
CA LEU A 92 -9.65 -6.30 -11.45
C LEU A 92 -9.84 -5.36 -12.64
N ARG A 93 -9.33 -5.77 -13.80
CA ARG A 93 -9.62 -5.12 -15.07
C ARG A 93 -11.06 -5.43 -15.49
N PRO A 94 -11.73 -4.57 -16.29
CA PRO A 94 -13.11 -4.81 -16.72
C PRO A 94 -13.35 -6.20 -17.32
N SER A 95 -12.39 -6.73 -18.09
CA SER A 95 -12.47 -8.09 -18.64
C SER A 95 -12.51 -9.17 -17.56
N GLN A 96 -11.77 -8.99 -16.46
CA GLN A 96 -11.69 -9.95 -15.37
C GLN A 96 -12.89 -9.88 -14.42
N ILE A 97 -13.59 -8.74 -14.38
CA ILE A 97 -14.78 -8.56 -13.53
C ILE A 97 -15.92 -9.47 -14.00
N ALA A 98 -16.09 -9.62 -15.32
CA ALA A 98 -17.15 -10.46 -15.88
C ALA A 98 -16.98 -11.95 -15.49
N ASP A 99 -15.73 -12.39 -15.35
CA ASP A 99 -15.38 -13.77 -15.01
C ASP A 99 -15.09 -13.96 -13.50
N ASP A 100 -15.27 -12.92 -12.68
CA ASP A 100 -14.93 -12.97 -11.26
C ASP A 100 -15.93 -13.82 -10.46
N THR A 101 -15.53 -15.05 -10.14
CA THR A 101 -16.31 -15.98 -9.33
C THR A 101 -16.10 -15.81 -7.82
N SER A 102 -15.28 -14.84 -7.38
CA SER A 102 -14.95 -14.67 -5.95
C SER A 102 -16.17 -14.41 -5.08
N SER A 103 -17.16 -13.66 -5.59
CA SER A 103 -18.40 -13.41 -4.86
C SER A 103 -19.18 -14.70 -4.64
N LEU A 104 -19.29 -15.53 -5.69
CA LEU A 104 -19.97 -16.83 -5.63
C LEU A 104 -19.27 -17.78 -4.67
N ARG A 105 -17.94 -17.92 -4.79
CA ARG A 105 -17.13 -18.76 -3.89
C ARG A 105 -17.23 -18.34 -2.43
N THR A 106 -17.28 -17.03 -2.16
CA THR A 106 -17.51 -16.51 -0.80
C THR A 106 -18.86 -16.99 -0.27
N MET A 107 -19.92 -16.84 -1.07
CA MET A 107 -21.26 -17.26 -0.67
C MET A 107 -21.35 -18.77 -0.45
N ASP A 108 -20.79 -19.57 -1.37
CA ASP A 108 -20.79 -21.03 -1.27
C ASP A 108 -20.05 -21.50 -0.02
N ALA A 109 -18.84 -20.97 0.24
CA ALA A 109 -18.06 -21.31 1.43
C ALA A 109 -18.83 -20.99 2.72
N LEU A 110 -19.43 -19.81 2.83
CA LEU A 110 -20.21 -19.43 4.02
C LEU A 110 -21.52 -20.24 4.15
N ALA A 111 -22.19 -20.55 3.05
CA ALA A 111 -23.40 -21.37 3.05
C ALA A 111 -23.13 -22.81 3.54
N MET A 112 -21.92 -23.33 3.30
CA MET A 112 -21.45 -24.61 3.81
C MET A 112 -20.92 -24.56 5.26
N GLY A 113 -21.02 -23.40 5.93
CA GLY A 113 -20.46 -23.20 7.28
C GLY A 113 -18.93 -23.08 7.30
N GLY A 114 -18.32 -22.84 6.15
CA GLY A 114 -16.88 -22.69 5.98
C GLY A 114 -16.37 -21.30 6.38
N ARG A 115 -15.05 -21.14 6.27
CA ARG A 115 -14.30 -19.95 6.68
C ARG A 115 -13.73 -19.23 5.48
N VAL A 116 -13.91 -17.91 5.47
CA VAL A 116 -13.50 -17.05 4.37
C VAL A 116 -12.55 -15.96 4.84
N LEU A 117 -11.43 -15.78 4.13
CA LEU A 117 -10.44 -14.74 4.42
C LEU A 117 -10.26 -13.80 3.23
N GLY A 118 -10.51 -12.52 3.44
CA GLY A 118 -10.16 -11.43 2.53
C GLY A 118 -8.90 -10.70 2.96
N ILE A 119 -7.97 -10.42 2.05
CA ILE A 119 -6.76 -9.63 2.33
C ILE A 119 -6.56 -8.58 1.24
N GLY A 120 -6.38 -7.32 1.64
CA GLY A 120 -6.01 -6.25 0.72
C GLY A 120 -5.89 -4.89 1.40
N HIS A 121 -5.12 -3.98 0.83
CA HIS A 121 -4.91 -2.63 1.39
C HIS A 121 -6.14 -1.70 1.24
N ASP A 122 -6.97 -1.94 0.21
CA ASP A 122 -8.22 -1.22 -0.03
C ASP A 122 -9.37 -2.23 -0.25
N PRO A 123 -10.02 -2.71 0.83
CA PRO A 123 -11.02 -3.77 0.72
C PRO A 123 -12.19 -3.37 -0.17
N GLU A 124 -12.60 -2.10 -0.17
CA GLU A 124 -13.74 -1.60 -0.95
C GLU A 124 -13.55 -1.77 -2.45
N ARG A 125 -12.31 -1.59 -2.93
CA ARG A 125 -11.96 -1.72 -4.35
C ARG A 125 -11.48 -3.11 -4.75
N LEU A 126 -10.91 -3.84 -3.79
CA LEU A 126 -10.18 -5.07 -4.07
C LEU A 126 -11.01 -6.32 -3.77
N LEU A 127 -11.88 -6.27 -2.77
CA LEU A 127 -12.62 -7.45 -2.30
C LEU A 127 -14.07 -7.43 -2.80
N PRO A 128 -14.65 -8.62 -3.08
CA PRO A 128 -16.03 -8.74 -3.50
C PRO A 128 -16.98 -8.19 -2.42
N SER A 129 -18.10 -7.60 -2.85
CA SER A 129 -19.08 -7.03 -1.92
C SER A 129 -19.71 -8.08 -1.01
N SER A 130 -19.88 -9.33 -1.46
CA SER A 130 -20.41 -10.41 -0.61
C SER A 130 -19.53 -10.66 0.60
N MET A 131 -18.21 -10.68 0.42
CA MET A 131 -17.24 -10.84 1.51
C MET A 131 -17.27 -9.65 2.47
N ARG A 132 -17.36 -8.42 1.94
CA ARG A 132 -17.44 -7.21 2.78
C ARG A 132 -18.71 -7.15 3.62
N THR A 133 -19.84 -7.52 3.03
CA THR A 133 -21.14 -7.54 3.73
C THR A 133 -21.21 -8.66 4.76
N ALA A 134 -20.58 -9.80 4.50
CA ALA A 134 -20.59 -10.96 5.40
C ALA A 134 -19.48 -10.94 6.47
N ALA A 135 -18.60 -9.92 6.49
CA ALA A 135 -17.44 -9.90 7.37
C ALA A 135 -17.82 -9.81 8.86
N ASP A 136 -17.46 -10.83 9.64
CA ASP A 136 -17.61 -10.89 11.10
C ASP A 136 -16.51 -10.10 11.83
N LEU A 137 -15.34 -9.98 11.19
CA LEU A 137 -14.19 -9.27 11.71
C LEU A 137 -13.42 -8.56 10.60
N ILE A 138 -13.20 -7.26 10.78
CA ILE A 138 -12.35 -6.45 9.89
C ILE A 138 -11.16 -5.95 10.72
N VAL A 139 -9.97 -6.46 10.42
CA VAL A 139 -8.71 -6.09 11.06
C VAL A 139 -7.99 -5.07 10.19
N ARG A 140 -7.80 -3.84 10.69
CA ARG A 140 -7.02 -2.82 9.99
C ARG A 140 -5.62 -2.73 10.58
N LEU A 141 -4.62 -3.18 9.83
CA LEU A 141 -3.23 -3.19 10.28
C LEU A 141 -2.61 -1.80 10.06
N PRO A 142 -2.07 -1.15 11.11
CA PRO A 142 -1.31 0.07 10.94
C PRO A 142 0.07 -0.22 10.34
N PRO A 143 0.79 0.80 9.83
CA PRO A 143 2.21 0.65 9.55
C PRO A 143 2.97 0.16 10.81
N PRO A 144 3.98 -0.71 10.66
CA PRO A 144 4.74 -1.22 11.80
C PRO A 144 5.46 -0.07 12.55
N ASN A 145 5.48 -0.16 13.87
CA ASN A 145 6.17 0.79 14.76
C ASN A 145 7.38 0.13 15.45
N GLY A 146 8.06 0.90 16.31
CA GLY A 146 9.24 0.46 17.06
C GLY A 146 8.96 -0.75 17.97
N GLU A 147 7.76 -0.87 18.52
CA GLU A 147 7.35 -2.01 19.36
C GLU A 147 7.22 -3.30 18.55
N VAL A 148 6.57 -3.24 17.38
CA VAL A 148 6.47 -4.37 16.44
C VAL A 148 7.86 -4.84 16.01
N ILE A 149 8.73 -3.90 15.62
CA ILE A 149 10.12 -4.23 15.25
C ILE A 149 10.90 -4.81 16.44
N GLY A 150 10.70 -4.28 17.64
CA GLY A 150 11.29 -4.80 18.87
C GLY A 150 10.85 -6.23 19.17
N ALA A 151 9.57 -6.54 18.97
CA ALA A 151 9.03 -7.88 19.13
C ALA A 151 9.64 -8.88 18.12
N VAL A 152 9.80 -8.47 16.86
CA VAL A 152 10.46 -9.28 15.83
C VAL A 152 11.92 -9.55 16.19
N ILE A 153 12.68 -8.52 16.56
CA ILE A 153 14.08 -8.64 16.98
C ILE A 153 14.20 -9.56 18.20
N ARG A 154 13.31 -9.41 19.19
CA ARG A 154 13.28 -10.27 20.38
C ARG A 154 13.06 -11.74 20.00
N ARG A 155 12.15 -12.03 19.06
CA ARG A 155 11.91 -13.40 18.57
C ARG A 155 13.08 -13.97 17.79
N MET A 156 13.72 -13.16 16.95
CA MET A 156 14.87 -13.59 16.15
C MET A 156 16.12 -13.89 16.98
N PHE A 157 16.39 -13.10 18.03
CA PHE A 157 17.67 -13.13 18.75
C PHE A 157 17.57 -13.50 20.23
N GLY A 158 16.36 -13.69 20.76
CA GLY A 158 16.12 -13.97 22.18
C GLY A 158 16.44 -12.81 23.13
N ARG A 159 16.75 -11.62 22.60
CA ARG A 159 17.18 -10.44 23.39
C ARG A 159 16.32 -9.23 23.07
N THR A 160 15.94 -8.49 24.12
CA THR A 160 15.17 -7.25 24.01
C THR A 160 16.12 -6.06 23.94
N LEU A 161 15.89 -5.14 23.00
CA LEU A 161 16.53 -3.82 22.98
C LEU A 161 15.76 -2.86 23.89
N LYS A 162 16.45 -1.95 24.59
CA LYS A 162 15.82 -1.07 25.59
C LYS A 162 14.72 -0.18 24.99
N THR A 163 14.98 0.47 23.86
CA THR A 163 14.02 1.36 23.21
C THR A 163 14.33 1.47 21.72
N ILE A 164 13.31 1.26 20.89
CA ILE A 164 13.38 1.46 19.44
C ILE A 164 12.42 2.61 19.10
N PRO A 165 12.85 3.63 18.35
CA PRO A 165 11.98 4.74 17.94
C PRO A 165 10.75 4.23 17.16
N ASN A 166 9.60 4.87 17.34
CA ASN A 166 8.38 4.46 16.65
C ASN A 166 8.42 4.69 15.13
N ASP A 167 9.23 5.64 14.68
CA ASP A 167 9.42 6.01 13.27
C ASP A 167 10.56 5.25 12.58
N ILE A 168 11.13 4.22 13.22
CA ILE A 168 12.33 3.49 12.77
C ILE A 168 12.19 2.83 11.38
N VAL A 169 10.96 2.62 10.91
CA VAL A 169 10.62 2.05 9.60
C VAL A 169 9.71 2.93 8.77
N ALA A 170 9.55 4.21 9.15
CA ALA A 170 8.67 5.13 8.45
C ALA A 170 9.09 5.29 6.98
N GLY A 171 8.15 5.01 6.07
CA GLY A 171 8.35 5.11 4.62
C GLY A 171 9.11 3.94 3.98
N LEU A 172 9.43 2.90 4.74
CA LEU A 172 9.98 1.67 4.18
C LEU A 172 8.87 0.70 3.76
N GLU A 173 9.12 0.01 2.64
CA GLU A 173 8.32 -1.12 2.18
C GLU A 173 8.68 -2.40 2.94
N PHE A 174 7.80 -3.40 2.89
CA PHE A 174 7.92 -4.67 3.59
C PHE A 174 9.26 -5.37 3.30
N ASP A 175 9.64 -5.43 2.03
CA ASP A 175 10.88 -6.06 1.58
C ASP A 175 12.12 -5.31 2.10
N GLU A 176 12.09 -3.99 2.13
CA GLU A 176 13.15 -3.14 2.70
C GLU A 176 13.32 -3.39 4.20
N ILE A 177 12.22 -3.50 4.95
CA ILE A 177 12.25 -3.81 6.39
C ILE A 177 12.84 -5.21 6.60
N VAL A 178 12.33 -6.21 5.89
CA VAL A 178 12.81 -7.61 5.97
C VAL A 178 14.29 -7.71 5.61
N ALA A 179 14.75 -7.01 4.56
CA ALA A 179 16.14 -7.02 4.11
C ALA A 179 17.13 -6.43 5.15
N CYS A 180 16.64 -5.57 6.05
CA CYS A 180 17.42 -5.03 7.16
C CYS A 180 17.51 -6.01 8.34
N LEU A 181 16.49 -6.85 8.54
CA LEU A 181 16.39 -7.85 9.61
C LEU A 181 17.13 -9.15 9.24
N ARG A 182 18.46 -9.10 9.16
CA ARG A 182 19.27 -10.24 8.72
C ARG A 182 19.58 -11.21 9.85
N PRO A 183 19.25 -12.52 9.71
CA PRO A 183 19.71 -13.55 10.63
C PRO A 183 21.24 -13.59 10.76
N GLY A 184 21.75 -13.99 11.92
CA GLY A 184 23.20 -14.10 12.18
C GLY A 184 23.92 -12.77 12.42
N THR A 185 23.20 -11.65 12.50
CA THR A 185 23.77 -10.33 12.86
C THR A 185 23.29 -9.88 14.24
N SER A 186 23.89 -8.85 14.84
CA SER A 186 23.43 -8.38 16.16
C SER A 186 22.15 -7.54 16.04
N PRO A 187 21.28 -7.52 17.07
CA PRO A 187 20.10 -6.65 17.12
C PRO A 187 20.40 -5.17 16.81
N SER A 188 21.50 -4.64 17.35
CA SER A 188 21.93 -3.25 17.10
C SER A 188 22.29 -3.01 15.63
N GLN A 189 22.93 -3.99 14.97
CA GLN A 189 23.24 -3.88 13.54
C GLN A 189 21.97 -3.86 12.67
N CYS A 190 20.92 -4.61 13.04
CA CYS A 190 19.63 -4.55 12.35
C CYS A 190 19.00 -3.16 12.45
N VAL A 191 18.98 -2.57 13.66
CA VAL A 191 18.46 -1.21 13.88
C VAL A 191 19.27 -0.16 13.11
N GLU A 192 20.60 -0.27 13.10
CA GLU A 192 21.45 0.63 12.32
C GLU A 192 21.20 0.52 10.81
N ARG A 193 20.88 -0.68 10.29
CA ARG A 193 20.47 -0.85 8.89
C ARG A 193 19.13 -0.19 8.61
N LEU A 194 18.15 -0.35 9.50
CA LEU A 194 16.84 0.31 9.35
C LEU A 194 17.00 1.84 9.31
N LYS A 195 17.77 2.42 10.23
CA LYS A 195 18.07 3.86 10.23
C LYS A 195 18.71 4.31 8.90
N LYS A 196 19.67 3.54 8.39
CA LYS A 196 20.34 3.84 7.12
C LYS A 196 19.38 3.73 5.94
N ALA A 197 18.49 2.73 5.92
CA ALA A 197 17.49 2.56 4.88
C ALA A 197 16.49 3.73 4.87
N VAL A 198 15.96 4.12 6.03
CA VAL A 198 15.08 5.30 6.17
C VAL A 198 15.80 6.57 5.70
N ALA A 199 17.04 6.80 6.13
CA ALA A 199 17.83 7.95 5.70
C ALA A 199 18.07 7.95 4.18
N SER A 200 18.33 6.78 3.58
CA SER A 200 18.53 6.63 2.14
C SER A 200 17.24 6.87 1.35
N LYS A 201 16.09 6.41 1.83
CA LYS A 201 14.79 6.62 1.16
C LYS A 201 14.39 8.11 1.22
N ARG A 202 14.72 8.79 2.32
CA ARG A 202 14.54 10.25 2.46
C ARG A 202 15.44 11.03 1.49
N SER A 203 16.68 10.59 1.26
CA SER A 203 17.62 11.28 0.37
C SER A 203 17.41 10.95 -1.12
N SER A 204 16.89 9.76 -1.45
CA SER A 204 16.66 9.31 -2.83
C SER A 204 15.36 9.83 -3.44
N SER A 205 14.49 10.49 -2.67
CA SER A 205 13.31 11.15 -3.23
C SER A 205 13.76 12.18 -4.29
N PRO A 206 13.41 12.01 -5.58
CA PRO A 206 13.88 12.85 -6.69
C PRO A 206 13.56 14.34 -6.52
N ILE A 207 12.62 14.67 -5.63
CA ILE A 207 12.16 16.02 -5.34
C ILE A 207 13.14 16.78 -4.42
N THR A 208 14.19 16.14 -3.91
CA THR A 208 15.15 16.75 -2.98
C THR A 208 16.50 17.03 -3.63
N GLN A 209 16.87 16.28 -4.66
CA GLN A 209 18.08 16.52 -5.42
C GLN A 209 17.76 17.30 -6.70
N GLY A 210 17.84 18.64 -6.62
CA GLY A 210 17.78 19.51 -7.79
C GLY A 210 16.51 20.36 -7.95
N VAL A 211 15.63 20.41 -6.94
CA VAL A 211 14.52 21.39 -6.94
C VAL A 211 15.03 22.70 -6.36
N PRO A 212 15.11 23.80 -7.14
CA PRO A 212 15.51 25.11 -6.64
C PRO A 212 14.53 25.55 -5.55
N ALA A 213 15.03 26.25 -4.54
CA ALA A 213 14.13 26.78 -3.52
C ALA A 213 13.12 27.77 -4.15
N ILE A 214 11.98 28.04 -3.50
CA ILE A 214 10.97 28.95 -4.06
C ILE A 214 11.58 30.32 -4.41
N HIS A 215 12.59 30.77 -3.65
CA HIS A 215 13.34 31.99 -3.93
C HIS A 215 14.21 31.92 -5.19
N ASP A 216 14.65 30.73 -5.59
CA ASP A 216 15.48 30.47 -6.78
C ASP A 216 14.64 30.20 -8.04
N LEU A 217 13.31 30.07 -7.91
CA LEU A 217 12.43 29.89 -9.06
C LEU A 217 12.28 31.23 -9.81
N HIS A 218 12.74 31.27 -11.06
CA HIS A 218 12.54 32.43 -11.95
C HIS A 218 11.35 32.18 -12.89
N GLY A 219 10.65 33.25 -13.30
CA GLY A 219 9.57 33.18 -14.30
C GLY A 219 8.15 32.94 -13.76
N TYR A 220 7.97 32.77 -12.45
CA TYR A 220 6.65 32.51 -11.83
C TYR A 220 5.89 33.76 -11.35
N GLY A 221 6.50 34.96 -11.42
CA GLY A 221 5.85 36.25 -11.18
C GLY A 221 5.00 36.31 -9.89
N ALA A 222 3.76 36.79 -10.02
CA ALA A 222 2.81 36.93 -8.91
C ALA A 222 2.53 35.62 -8.16
N ALA A 223 2.67 34.45 -8.81
CA ALA A 223 2.49 33.16 -8.14
C ALA A 223 3.63 32.85 -7.16
N LYS A 224 4.87 33.27 -7.47
CA LYS A 224 6.01 33.16 -6.54
C LYS A 224 5.84 34.10 -5.35
N GLU A 225 5.42 35.33 -5.60
CA GLU A 225 5.17 36.31 -4.54
C GLU A 225 4.04 35.85 -3.61
N TRP A 226 2.96 35.30 -4.18
CA TRP A 226 1.89 34.68 -3.41
C TRP A 226 2.43 33.51 -2.57
N ALA A 227 3.22 32.59 -3.15
CA ALA A 227 3.76 31.44 -2.41
C ALA A 227 4.76 31.84 -1.29
N LEU A 228 5.48 32.95 -1.46
CA LEU A 228 6.40 33.49 -0.45
C LEU A 228 5.68 34.26 0.67
N THR A 229 4.56 34.91 0.34
CA THR A 229 3.80 35.76 1.28
C THR A 229 2.70 35.00 1.99
N ALA A 230 2.04 34.08 1.29
CA ALA A 230 1.13 33.11 1.87
C ALA A 230 1.98 32.19 2.74
N ASN A 231 1.93 32.42 4.04
CA ASN A 231 2.37 31.45 5.01
C ASN A 231 1.39 30.27 4.88
N VAL A 232 1.64 29.37 3.92
CA VAL A 232 0.74 28.29 3.48
C VAL A 232 0.22 27.50 4.69
N ARG A 233 1.04 27.42 5.74
CA ARG A 233 0.70 26.88 7.04
C ARG A 233 -0.43 27.62 7.76
N LYS A 234 -0.39 28.96 7.86
CA LYS A 234 -1.48 29.78 8.41
C LYS A 234 -2.76 29.67 7.59
N TRP A 235 -2.65 29.52 6.27
CA TRP A 235 -3.83 29.35 5.41
C TRP A 235 -4.49 27.98 5.63
N MET A 236 -3.69 26.92 5.76
CA MET A 236 -4.18 25.57 6.09
C MET A 236 -4.82 25.51 7.47
N GLU A 237 -4.20 26.16 8.47
CA GLU A 237 -4.74 26.30 9.83
C GLU A 237 -6.07 27.08 9.85
N ALA A 238 -6.20 28.13 9.03
CA ALA A 238 -7.42 28.95 8.99
C ALA A 238 -8.64 28.27 8.34
N HIS A 239 -8.42 27.17 7.60
CA HIS A 239 -9.49 26.46 6.87
C HIS A 239 -9.77 25.07 7.43
N ASP A 240 -9.27 24.75 8.64
CA ASP A 240 -9.47 23.46 9.32
C ASP A 240 -9.13 22.25 8.44
N ILE A 241 -8.12 22.42 7.57
CA ILE A 241 -7.62 21.33 6.73
C ILE A 241 -6.64 20.54 7.58
N GLU A 242 -7.10 19.47 8.23
CA GLU A 242 -6.19 18.54 8.87
C GLU A 242 -5.24 17.93 7.83
N PRO A 243 -3.92 17.98 8.04
CA PRO A 243 -2.97 17.28 7.19
C PRO A 243 -3.14 15.78 7.46
N THR A 244 -4.07 15.15 6.74
CA THR A 244 -4.36 13.71 6.82
C THR A 244 -3.24 12.84 6.27
N PHE A 245 -2.13 13.46 5.87
CA PHE A 245 -0.89 12.83 5.48
C PHE A 245 0.26 13.73 5.94
N ASP A 246 1.36 13.13 6.41
CA ASP A 246 2.61 13.82 6.69
C ASP A 246 3.12 14.41 5.37
N PHE A 247 2.69 15.64 5.05
CA PHE A 247 3.02 16.38 3.84
C PHE A 247 4.44 16.95 4.01
N PRO A 248 5.49 16.42 3.36
CA PRO A 248 6.66 17.25 3.10
C PRO A 248 6.20 18.35 2.15
N VAL A 249 6.45 19.59 2.52
CA VAL A 249 6.12 20.82 1.79
C VAL A 249 6.74 20.79 0.38
N LYS A 250 6.13 20.11 -0.61
CA LYS A 250 6.63 20.01 -1.99
C LYS A 250 5.46 19.86 -2.97
N CYS A 251 5.32 20.88 -3.83
CA CYS A 251 4.20 21.17 -4.69
C CYS A 251 3.89 20.09 -5.76
N GLY A 252 2.60 19.94 -6.04
CA GLY A 252 2.03 19.16 -7.15
C GLY A 252 0.52 19.02 -7.00
N LEU A 253 -0.21 20.13 -7.02
CA LEU A 253 -1.66 20.13 -6.80
C LEU A 253 -2.43 19.68 -8.06
N ILE A 254 -2.99 18.47 -8.02
CA ILE A 254 -4.14 18.09 -8.83
C ILE A 254 -5.36 18.28 -7.93
N TYR A 255 -6.13 19.36 -8.14
CA TYR A 255 -7.41 19.55 -7.45
C TYR A 255 -8.55 18.89 -8.23
N PRO A 256 -9.54 18.30 -7.54
CA PRO A 256 -10.88 18.10 -8.08
C PRO A 256 -11.44 19.44 -8.58
N ARG A 257 -11.98 19.44 -9.80
CA ARG A 257 -12.38 20.65 -10.55
C ARG A 257 -13.33 21.56 -9.76
N ASP A 258 -14.17 20.94 -8.94
CA ASP A 258 -15.21 21.48 -8.07
C ASP A 258 -14.70 22.32 -6.88
N ARG A 259 -13.38 22.37 -6.62
CA ARG A 259 -12.78 23.26 -5.60
C ARG A 259 -11.85 24.34 -6.16
N VAL A 260 -11.74 24.47 -7.49
CA VAL A 260 -10.85 25.45 -8.14
C VAL A 260 -11.56 26.78 -8.45
N GLU A 261 -12.89 26.77 -8.59
CA GLU A 261 -13.68 27.97 -8.89
C GLU A 261 -13.46 29.18 -7.96
N PRO A 262 -13.30 29.02 -6.62
CA PRO A 262 -13.03 30.15 -5.73
C PRO A 262 -11.65 30.76 -5.96
N LEU A 263 -10.66 29.97 -6.39
CA LEU A 263 -9.28 30.42 -6.63
C LEU A 263 -9.16 31.29 -7.89
N LEU A 264 -10.02 31.06 -8.89
CA LEU A 264 -10.06 31.85 -10.13
C LEU A 264 -10.79 33.19 -9.98
N GLN A 265 -11.58 33.39 -8.92
CA GLN A 265 -12.30 34.64 -8.67
C GLN A 265 -11.47 35.69 -7.91
N MET A 266 -10.39 35.27 -7.24
CA MET A 266 -9.53 36.17 -6.44
C MET A 266 -8.32 36.70 -7.22
N ALA A 267 -7.96 36.11 -8.36
CA ALA A 267 -7.02 36.70 -9.31
C ALA A 267 -7.76 37.77 -10.14
N GLY A 268 -7.16 38.94 -10.31
CA GLY A 268 -7.70 40.08 -11.07
C GLY A 268 -8.10 39.79 -12.53
N PRO A 269 -8.40 40.83 -13.33
CA PRO A 269 -9.29 40.74 -14.49
C PRO A 269 -8.96 39.56 -15.42
N LYS A 270 -9.98 38.74 -15.69
CA LYS A 270 -9.95 37.48 -16.45
C LYS A 270 -9.27 37.54 -17.84
N GLU A 271 -9.03 38.72 -18.39
CA GLU A 271 -8.60 38.89 -19.78
C GLU A 271 -7.09 38.67 -20.00
N GLU A 272 -6.23 38.86 -18.99
CA GLU A 272 -4.79 38.66 -19.16
C GLU A 272 -4.35 37.18 -19.07
N LEU A 273 -4.96 36.39 -18.18
CA LEU A 273 -4.58 34.99 -17.95
C LEU A 273 -5.00 34.02 -19.06
N LEU A 274 -6.02 34.38 -19.87
CA LEU A 274 -6.48 33.57 -21.01
C LEU A 274 -5.68 33.84 -22.31
N SER A 275 -4.93 34.94 -22.39
CA SER A 275 -4.11 35.28 -23.56
C SER A 275 -2.84 34.41 -23.69
N THR A 276 -2.32 33.93 -22.56
CA THR A 276 -1.09 33.12 -22.47
C THR A 276 -1.32 31.64 -22.84
N PHE A 277 -2.58 31.18 -22.90
CA PHE A 277 -2.94 29.81 -23.31
C PHE A 277 -3.50 29.74 -24.74
N ARG A 278 -2.80 30.33 -25.73
CA ARG A 278 -3.03 29.97 -27.15
C ARG A 278 -2.43 28.60 -27.44
N LYS A 279 -3.31 27.60 -27.59
CA LYS A 279 -2.99 26.21 -28.01
C LYS A 279 -2.05 26.18 -29.23
N PRO A 280 -1.00 25.35 -29.27
CA PRO A 280 -0.36 25.00 -30.53
C PRO A 280 -1.35 24.16 -31.36
N LYS A 281 -1.64 24.60 -32.60
CA LYS A 281 -2.38 23.81 -33.59
C LYS A 281 -1.53 22.62 -34.01
N LEU A 282 -1.70 21.47 -33.37
CA LEU A 282 -1.25 20.19 -33.92
C LEU A 282 -2.18 19.82 -35.10
N LYS A 283 -1.69 20.03 -36.32
CA LYS A 283 -2.22 19.37 -37.53
C LYS A 283 -1.77 17.91 -37.47
N MET A 284 -2.67 16.97 -37.20
CA MET A 284 -2.46 15.56 -37.51
C MET A 284 -3.08 15.23 -38.87
N PRO A 285 -2.35 14.55 -39.78
CA PRO A 285 -2.90 14.06 -41.03
C PRO A 285 -3.72 12.78 -40.81
N ILE A 286 -4.96 12.79 -41.30
CA ILE A 286 -5.83 11.62 -41.39
C ILE A 286 -5.25 10.67 -42.45
N ARG A 287 -4.72 9.51 -42.04
CA ARG A 287 -4.50 8.38 -42.95
C ARG A 287 -5.62 7.36 -42.78
N ARG A 288 -6.56 7.38 -43.74
CA ARG A 288 -7.39 6.22 -44.07
C ARG A 288 -6.50 5.21 -44.79
N SER A 289 -6.48 3.95 -44.33
CA SER A 289 -6.06 2.83 -45.18
C SER A 289 -6.98 1.65 -44.93
N ALA A 290 -7.37 1.04 -46.04
CA ALA A 290 -8.48 0.12 -46.19
C ALA A 290 -8.15 -1.30 -45.72
N TYR A 291 -9.17 -1.98 -45.21
CA TYR A 291 -9.22 -3.43 -45.14
C TYR A 291 -9.30 -4.00 -46.55
N ARG A 292 -8.36 -4.89 -46.91
CA ARG A 292 -8.44 -5.72 -48.12
C ARG A 292 -8.68 -7.17 -47.69
N VAL A 293 -9.85 -7.68 -48.06
CA VAL A 293 -10.25 -9.07 -47.99
C VAL A 293 -9.69 -9.82 -49.21
N MET A 294 -9.08 -10.98 -49.01
CA MET A 294 -8.98 -12.09 -49.98
C MET A 294 -9.21 -13.36 -49.15
N ARG A 295 -10.33 -14.05 -49.33
CA ARG A 295 -10.57 -15.18 -50.26
C ARG A 295 -9.61 -16.34 -50.04
#